data_AF-A0A2W2JR03-F1
#
_entry.id   AF-A0A2W2JR03-F1
#
_cell.length_a   1.000
_cell.length_b   1.000
_cell.length_c   1.000
_cell.angle_alpha   90.00
_cell.angle_beta   90.00
_cell.angle_gamma   90.00
#
_symmetry.space_group_name_H-M   'P 1'
#
loop_
_entity.id
_entity.type
_entity.pdbx_description
1 polymer ?
#
loop_
_entity_poly.entity_id
_entity_poly.type
_entity_poly.pdbx_seq_one_letter_code
_entity_poly.pdbx_strand_id
1 'polypeptide(L)'
;SWTHLVGIAVGRPVEPETVIPESWRQEVFARTRQLGPMRMTDGRWPVSWAEWEAGYDPADRLDQAILATRRAVFPLRGLLA
;
A
#
# COMPACT_ATOMS: atom_id res chain seq x y z
N SER A 1 5.28 5.19 3.92
CA SER A 1 5.59 3.80 4.35
C SER A 1 6.79 3.70 5.29
N TRP A 2 8.00 4.16 4.95
CA TRP A 2 9.19 4.01 5.83
C TRP A 2 9.05 4.63 7.23
N THR A 3 8.46 5.81 7.35
CA THR A 3 8.24 6.45 8.66
C THR A 3 7.38 5.60 9.60
N HIS A 4 6.35 4.92 9.09
CA HIS A 4 5.56 3.99 9.89
C HIS A 4 6.40 2.79 10.33
N LEU A 5 7.22 2.22 9.44
CA LEU A 5 8.12 1.11 9.79
C LEU A 5 9.10 1.49 10.89
N VAL A 6 9.70 2.68 10.79
CA VAL A 6 10.59 3.21 11.84
C VAL A 6 9.83 3.38 13.15
N GLY A 7 8.63 3.97 13.11
CA GLY A 7 7.77 4.13 14.29
C GLY A 7 7.46 2.79 14.98
N ILE A 8 7.08 1.77 14.20
CA ILE A 8 6.86 0.42 14.70
C ILE A 8 8.15 -0.16 15.32
N ALA A 9 9.28 -0.06 14.61
CA ALA A 9 10.56 -0.61 15.08
C ALA A 9 11.03 0.01 16.40
N VAL A 10 10.69 1.28 16.67
CA VAL A 10 11.03 1.96 17.94
C VAL A 10 9.91 1.90 18.98
N GLY A 11 8.86 1.12 18.75
CA GLY A 11 7.73 0.97 19.67
C GLY A 11 6.85 2.23 19.80
N ARG A 12 6.88 3.13 18.81
CA ARG A 12 6.06 4.33 18.71
C ARG A 12 5.36 4.38 17.35
N PRO A 13 4.34 3.54 17.11
CA PRO A 13 3.60 3.56 15.86
C PRO A 13 3.00 4.94 15.60
N VAL A 14 3.02 5.35 14.33
CA VAL A 14 2.40 6.61 13.89
C VAL A 14 1.01 6.29 13.36
N GLU A 15 -0.01 7.01 13.83
CA GLU A 15 -1.37 6.83 13.36
C GLU A 15 -1.49 7.16 11.86
N PRO A 16 -2.15 6.32 11.04
CA PRO A 16 -2.29 6.52 9.59
C PRO A 16 -2.86 7.87 9.18
N GLU A 17 -3.77 8.42 9.97
CA GLU A 17 -4.43 9.69 9.69
C GLU A 17 -3.66 10.92 10.21
N THR A 18 -2.51 10.71 10.85
CA THR A 18 -1.68 11.79 11.39
C THR A 18 -1.39 12.83 10.32
N VAL A 19 -1.67 14.10 10.62
CA VAL A 19 -1.38 15.23 9.73
C VAL A 19 0.13 15.43 9.66
N ILE A 20 0.66 15.54 8.44
CA ILE A 20 2.09 15.81 8.26
C ILE A 20 2.36 17.28 8.63
N PRO A 21 3.38 17.54 9.49
CA PRO A 21 3.73 18.89 9.92
C PRO A 21 3.89 19.85 8.75
N GLU A 22 3.28 21.03 8.86
CA GLU A 22 3.33 22.07 7.83
C GLU A 22 4.77 22.47 7.48
N SER A 23 5.64 22.64 8.49
CA SER A 23 7.04 22.99 8.28
C SER A 23 7.78 21.98 7.39
N TRP A 24 7.51 20.69 7.57
CA TRP A 24 8.09 19.65 6.72
C TRP A 24 7.52 19.70 5.30
N ARG A 25 6.20 19.93 5.14
CA ARG A 25 5.57 20.08 3.81
C ARG A 25 6.11 21.29 3.05
N GLN A 26 6.36 22.39 3.75
CA GLN A 26 6.99 23.59 3.20
C GLN A 26 8.42 23.30 2.74
N GLU A 27 9.19 22.55 3.52
CA GLU A 27 10.56 22.16 3.15
C GLU A 27 10.58 21.28 1.89
N VAL A 28 9.66 20.32 1.79
CA VAL A 28 9.50 19.50 0.57
C VAL A 28 9.21 20.40 -0.62
N PHE A 29 8.23 21.29 -0.51
CA PHE A 29 7.87 22.19 -1.60
C PHE A 29 9.03 23.11 -1.99
N ALA A 30 9.79 23.64 -1.02
CA ALA A 30 10.96 24.48 -1.29
C ALA A 30 12.03 23.73 -2.10
N ARG A 31 12.25 22.44 -1.83
CA ARG A 31 13.26 21.61 -2.50
C ARG A 31 12.82 21.03 -3.84
N THR A 32 11.57 20.61 -3.94
CA THR A 32 11.09 19.80 -5.08
C THR A 32 10.06 20.53 -5.95
N ARG A 33 9.49 21.64 -5.46
CA ARG A 33 8.32 22.33 -6.05
C ARG A 33 7.10 21.43 -6.21
N GLN A 34 7.04 20.32 -5.49
CA GLN A 34 5.90 19.41 -5.43
C GLN A 34 5.21 19.51 -4.06
N LEU A 35 3.89 19.37 -4.05
CA LEU A 35 3.14 19.26 -2.80
C LEU A 35 3.39 17.90 -2.16
N GLY A 36 3.78 17.90 -0.89
CA GLY A 36 3.85 16.69 -0.09
C GLY A 36 2.46 16.17 0.30
N PRO A 37 2.35 14.91 0.73
CA PRO A 37 1.09 14.37 1.24
C PRO A 37 0.64 15.14 2.49
N MET A 38 -0.67 15.29 2.67
CA MET A 38 -1.26 16.03 3.81
C MET A 38 -1.30 15.20 5.11
N ARG A 39 -1.42 13.89 4.97
CA ARG A 39 -1.49 12.92 6.06
C ARG A 39 -0.51 11.78 5.81
N MET A 40 -0.25 10.99 6.83
CA MET A 40 0.68 9.87 6.79
C MET A 40 0.21 8.73 5.86
N THR A 41 -1.08 8.67 5.55
CA THR A 41 -1.71 7.81 4.53
C THR A 41 -2.71 8.61 3.69
N ASP A 42 -3.37 7.95 2.73
CA ASP A 42 -4.38 8.54 1.83
C ASP A 42 -5.76 8.72 2.49
N GLY A 43 -5.88 8.44 3.79
CA GLY A 43 -7.14 8.54 4.53
C GLY A 43 -8.11 7.38 4.31
N ARG A 44 -7.69 6.31 3.61
CA ARG A 44 -8.45 5.06 3.55
C ARG A 44 -8.05 4.16 4.72
N TRP A 45 -8.50 4.51 5.92
CA TRP A 45 -8.24 3.73 7.13
C TRP A 45 -9.53 3.47 7.92
N PRO A 46 -9.72 2.27 8.50
CA PRO A 46 -8.90 1.08 8.34
C PRO A 46 -8.96 0.54 6.91
N VAL A 47 -7.82 0.09 6.38
CA VAL A 47 -7.83 -0.67 5.13
C VAL A 47 -8.48 -2.01 5.44
N SER A 48 -9.45 -2.43 4.64
CA SER A 48 -9.96 -3.80 4.66
C SER A 48 -9.43 -4.54 3.44
N TRP A 49 -9.08 -5.80 3.64
CA TRP A 49 -8.69 -6.72 2.58
C TRP A 49 -9.21 -8.11 2.94
N ALA A 50 -9.39 -8.95 1.93
CA ALA A 50 -9.67 -10.36 2.16
C ALA A 50 -8.38 -11.06 2.61
N GLU A 51 -8.47 -11.83 3.69
CA GLU A 51 -7.42 -12.78 4.09
C GLU A 51 -7.18 -13.78 2.95
N TRP A 52 -5.96 -14.29 2.82
CA TRP A 52 -5.64 -15.26 1.77
C TRP A 52 -6.50 -16.54 1.90
N GLU A 53 -6.78 -16.92 3.14
CA GLU A 53 -7.59 -18.07 3.52
C GLU A 53 -9.08 -17.91 3.19
N ALA A 54 -9.53 -16.69 2.84
CA ALA A 54 -10.91 -16.46 2.39
C ALA A 54 -11.22 -17.15 1.05
N GLY A 55 -10.19 -17.60 0.33
CA GLY A 55 -10.33 -18.32 -0.92
C GLY A 55 -10.54 -17.41 -2.12
N TYR A 56 -10.86 -18.04 -3.25
CA TYR A 56 -11.02 -17.37 -4.54
C TYR A 56 -12.48 -16.93 -4.75
N ASP A 57 -12.69 -15.66 -5.09
CA ASP A 57 -13.97 -15.11 -5.54
C ASP A 57 -13.99 -14.95 -7.08
N PRO A 58 -14.78 -15.76 -7.81
CA PRO A 58 -14.88 -15.63 -9.27
C PRO A 58 -15.51 -14.33 -9.76
N ALA A 59 -16.23 -13.59 -8.91
CA ALA A 59 -16.76 -12.27 -9.23
C ALA A 59 -15.75 -11.14 -8.97
N ASP A 60 -14.69 -11.39 -8.19
CA ASP A 60 -13.66 -10.39 -7.91
C ASP A 60 -12.72 -10.21 -9.12
N ARG A 61 -12.60 -8.96 -9.56
CA ARG A 61 -11.73 -8.57 -10.67
C ARG A 61 -10.24 -8.76 -10.35
N LEU A 62 -9.83 -8.61 -9.09
CA LEU A 62 -8.47 -8.85 -8.64
C LEU A 62 -8.12 -10.33 -8.80
N ASP A 63 -8.99 -11.21 -8.33
CA ASP A 63 -8.83 -12.66 -8.42
C ASP A 63 -8.83 -13.16 -9.86
N GLN A 64 -9.71 -12.61 -10.70
CA GLN A 64 -9.68 -12.85 -12.15
C GLN A 64 -8.35 -12.41 -12.78
N ALA A 65 -7.81 -11.25 -12.39
CA ALA A 65 -6.54 -10.75 -12.89
C ALA A 65 -5.37 -11.65 -12.44
N ILE A 66 -5.33 -12.07 -11.17
CA ILE A 66 -4.32 -13.00 -10.64
C ILE A 66 -4.34 -14.30 -11.45
N LEU A 67 -5.51 -14.91 -11.67
CA LEU A 67 -5.62 -16.13 -12.46
C LEU A 67 -5.17 -15.93 -13.92
N ALA A 68 -5.53 -14.81 -14.54
CA ALA A 68 -5.10 -14.50 -15.90
C ALA A 68 -3.57 -14.38 -15.98
N THR A 69 -2.94 -13.70 -15.01
CA THR A 69 -1.48 -13.59 -14.93
C THR A 69 -0.82 -14.96 -14.72
N ARG A 70 -1.35 -15.80 -13.82
CA ARG A 70 -0.82 -17.15 -13.57
C ARG A 70 -0.86 -17.99 -14.85
N ARG A 71 -2.01 -18.03 -15.54
CA ARG A 71 -2.18 -18.75 -16.81
C ARG A 71 -1.21 -18.29 -17.89
N ALA A 72 -0.92 -16.99 -17.96
CA ALA A 72 -0.01 -16.44 -18.95
C ALA A 72 1.49 -16.68 -18.61
N VAL A 73 1.87 -16.60 -17.33
CA VAL A 73 3.29 -16.52 -16.93
C VAL A 73 3.82 -17.86 -16.42
N PHE A 74 3.03 -18.66 -15.73
CA PHE A 74 3.51 -19.88 -15.06
C PHE A 74 4.08 -20.93 -16.03
N PRO A 75 3.46 -21.20 -17.19
CA PRO A 75 4.03 -22.13 -18.17
C PRO A 75 5.42 -21.70 -18.66
N LEU A 76 5.68 -20.39 -18.76
CA LEU A 76 6.98 -19.84 -19.15
C LEU A 76 8.08 -20.08 -18.11
N ARG A 77 7.70 -20.50 -16.90
CA ARG A 77 8.60 -20.79 -15.78
C ARG A 77 8.56 -22.27 -15.36
N GLY A 78 7.96 -23.15 -16.17
CA GLY A 78 7.83 -24.58 -15.86
C GLY A 78 6.88 -24.89 -14.70
N LEU A 79 6.01 -23.94 -14.35
CA LEU A 79 5.01 -24.08 -13.29
C LEU A 79 3.65 -24.42 -13.91
N LEU A 80 2.83 -25.18 -13.16
CA LEU A 80 1.44 -25.46 -13.54
C LEU A 80 0.57 -24.23 -13.23
N ALA A 81 -0.30 -23.87 -14.17
CA ALA A 81 -1.23 -22.74 -14.04
C ALA A 81 -2.37 -23.02 -13.07
#